data_AF-A0A3Q9HS74-F1
#
_entry.id   AF-A0A3Q9HS74-F1
#
_cell.length_a   1.000
_cell.length_b   1.000
_cell.length_c   1.000
_cell.angle_alpha   90.00
_cell.angle_beta   90.00
_cell.angle_gamma   90.00
#
_symmetry.space_group_name_H-M   'P 1'
#
loop_
_entity.id
_entity.type
_entity.pdbx_description
1 polymer ?
#
loop_
_entity_poly.entity_id
_entity_poly.type
_entity_poly.pdbx_seq_one_letter_code
_entity_poly.pdbx_strand_id
1 'polypeptide(L)'
;MSKVYFANMRATKHSESLVKKLSKLFYKAGFHEMLNPNELVAIKLHFGEEGNTGFIRPIYIRKLVQEIKKTGAKPFLTDANTLYVGTRANSVDHITTALRNGFSYATVEAPIIIADGLTGKSYIEVPIKGKHFDSVKIGAEVMYADAMIAVSHVKGHTVTGFGGAFKNVGMGLGSRSGKQMMHSDLLPNIKEEKCKKCQRCTKWCPADAIIITDEKSIINHEKCIGCGECVVTCRDQAISINWKSESKIVMEKIVEYTLGVVQGREEKIGYINFVMNVTPDCDCCGWSDKPIVPDIGILASKDPVAIDQASIDLINQQEGIKDSALKTNFEPGADKFRGVHPDTDGQHLLKYAEELGMGSRKYELITVD
;
A
#
# COMPACT_ATOMS: atom_id res chain seq x y z
N MET A 1 -23.20 -10.87 -1.05
CA MET A 1 -22.99 -9.43 -1.35
C MET A 1 -22.29 -8.84 -0.15
N SER A 2 -21.14 -8.20 -0.35
CA SER A 2 -20.29 -7.75 0.75
C SER A 2 -20.78 -6.41 1.30
N LYS A 3 -20.68 -6.18 2.60
CA LYS A 3 -21.14 -4.94 3.23
C LYS A 3 -19.99 -3.92 3.28
N VAL A 4 -20.22 -2.74 2.73
CA VAL A 4 -19.31 -1.59 2.83
C VAL A 4 -20.01 -0.50 3.62
N TYR A 5 -19.48 -0.17 4.78
CA TYR A 5 -20.00 0.88 5.64
C TYR A 5 -19.41 2.22 5.23
N PHE A 6 -20.24 3.25 5.10
CA PHE A 6 -19.85 4.56 4.60
C PHE A 6 -20.23 5.66 5.57
N ALA A 7 -19.30 6.56 5.86
CA ALA A 7 -19.58 7.78 6.60
C ALA A 7 -19.17 9.00 5.76
N ASN A 8 -20.15 9.82 5.39
CA ASN A 8 -19.90 11.06 4.65
C ASN A 8 -19.19 12.12 5.51
N MET A 9 -18.66 13.15 4.86
CA MET A 9 -17.94 14.23 5.55
C MET A 9 -18.80 15.28 6.24
N ARG A 10 -20.11 15.33 6.00
CA ARG A 10 -20.98 16.35 6.60
C ARG A 10 -21.10 16.12 8.11
N ALA A 11 -20.94 17.18 8.89
CA ALA A 11 -21.31 17.21 10.30
C ALA A 11 -22.48 18.17 10.44
N THR A 12 -23.64 17.66 10.88
CA THR A 12 -24.88 18.44 10.98
C THR A 12 -25.22 18.84 12.41
N LYS A 13 -24.51 18.25 13.39
CA LYS A 13 -24.71 18.49 14.82
C LYS A 13 -23.35 18.63 15.51
N HIS A 14 -23.29 19.37 16.63
CA HIS A 14 -22.07 19.51 17.45
C HIS A 14 -21.52 18.16 17.96
N SER A 15 -22.38 17.14 18.06
CA SER A 15 -21.99 15.79 18.44
C SER A 15 -21.29 15.02 17.32
N GLU A 16 -21.28 15.51 16.07
CA GLU A 16 -20.74 14.83 14.90
C GLU A 16 -19.38 15.41 14.48
N SER A 17 -18.47 14.52 14.08
CA SER A 17 -17.22 14.86 13.42
C SER A 17 -16.71 13.63 12.68
N LEU A 18 -15.82 13.82 11.71
CA LEU A 18 -15.26 12.69 10.97
C LEU A 18 -14.48 11.73 11.89
N VAL A 19 -13.81 12.27 12.92
CA VAL A 19 -13.15 11.48 13.98
C VAL A 19 -14.16 10.59 14.72
N LYS A 20 -15.33 11.12 15.09
CA LYS A 20 -16.37 10.30 15.76
C LYS A 20 -17.00 9.28 14.80
N LYS A 21 -17.20 9.64 13.53
CA LYS A 21 -17.70 8.74 12.49
C LYS A 21 -16.76 7.56 12.26
N LEU A 22 -15.44 7.76 12.32
CA LEU A 22 -14.46 6.67 12.26
C LEU A 22 -14.67 5.63 13.38
N SER A 23 -14.99 6.09 14.60
CA SER A 23 -15.37 5.22 15.71
C SER A 23 -16.60 4.37 15.37
N LYS A 24 -17.64 5.00 14.81
CA LYS A 24 -18.88 4.30 14.44
C LYS A 24 -18.62 3.27 13.35
N LEU A 25 -17.82 3.62 12.33
CA LEU A 25 -17.41 2.69 11.27
C LEU A 25 -16.66 1.48 11.83
N PHE A 26 -15.72 1.69 12.77
CA PHE A 26 -14.98 0.60 13.42
C PHE A 26 -15.92 -0.44 14.08
N TYR A 27 -16.94 0.02 14.80
CA TYR A 27 -17.92 -0.88 15.43
C TYR A 27 -18.89 -1.49 14.41
N LYS A 28 -19.44 -0.68 13.48
CA LYS A 28 -20.41 -1.15 12.48
C LYS A 28 -19.81 -2.16 11.50
N ALA A 29 -18.54 -2.02 11.16
CA ALA A 29 -17.80 -2.97 10.32
C ALA A 29 -17.37 -4.24 11.08
N GLY A 30 -17.68 -4.38 12.37
CA GLY A 30 -17.35 -5.56 13.16
C GLY A 30 -15.83 -5.72 13.41
N PHE A 31 -15.06 -4.62 13.39
CA PHE A 31 -13.61 -4.70 13.65
C PHE A 31 -13.31 -4.98 15.12
N HIS A 32 -14.12 -4.46 16.05
CA HIS A 32 -13.97 -4.80 17.46
C HIS A 32 -14.15 -6.29 17.76
N GLU A 33 -15.00 -6.99 16.99
CA GLU A 33 -15.32 -8.41 17.17
C GLU A 33 -14.17 -9.34 16.76
N MET A 34 -13.28 -8.88 15.86
CA MET A 34 -12.13 -9.68 15.42
C MET A 34 -10.91 -9.50 16.33
N LEU A 35 -10.95 -8.64 17.36
CA LEU A 35 -9.79 -8.31 18.19
C LEU A 35 -9.96 -8.83 19.61
N ASN A 36 -8.93 -9.51 20.13
CA ASN A 36 -8.90 -10.02 21.49
C ASN A 36 -7.88 -9.29 22.38
N PRO A 37 -8.04 -9.34 23.71
CA PRO A 37 -7.07 -8.80 24.64
C PRO A 37 -5.66 -9.35 24.41
N ASN A 38 -4.65 -8.48 24.50
CA ASN A 38 -3.22 -8.78 24.30
C ASN A 38 -2.76 -9.12 22.88
N GLU A 39 -3.67 -9.24 21.90
CA GLU A 39 -3.29 -9.42 20.50
C GLU A 39 -2.49 -8.23 19.98
N LEU A 40 -1.47 -8.48 19.16
CA LEU A 40 -0.72 -7.48 18.42
C LEU A 40 -1.48 -7.11 17.16
N VAL A 41 -1.86 -5.85 17.02
CA VAL A 41 -2.71 -5.38 15.91
C VAL A 41 -1.93 -4.42 15.03
N ALA A 42 -1.64 -4.84 13.80
CA ALA A 42 -1.00 -3.99 12.81
C ALA A 42 -2.00 -2.96 12.26
N ILE A 43 -1.71 -1.68 12.39
CA ILE A 43 -2.38 -0.62 11.63
C ILE A 43 -1.49 -0.33 10.43
N LYS A 44 -1.84 -0.91 9.28
CA LYS A 44 -1.09 -0.70 8.04
C LYS A 44 -1.54 0.60 7.40
N LEU A 45 -0.62 1.54 7.20
CA LEU A 45 -0.88 2.81 6.53
C LEU A 45 0.35 3.28 5.76
N HIS A 46 0.22 4.40 5.07
CA HIS A 46 1.31 5.08 4.40
C HIS A 46 1.64 6.37 5.16
N PHE A 47 2.91 6.55 5.56
CA PHE A 47 3.30 7.71 6.38
C PHE A 47 3.49 9.02 5.60
N GLY A 48 3.41 8.97 4.26
CA GLY A 48 3.69 10.10 3.37
C GLY A 48 5.18 10.23 3.08
N GLU A 49 5.54 10.59 1.85
CA GLU A 49 6.92 10.99 1.53
C GLU A 49 7.21 12.42 2.03
N GLU A 50 8.48 12.77 2.25
CA GLU A 50 8.84 14.15 2.60
C GLU A 50 8.36 15.13 1.51
N GLY A 51 7.62 16.17 1.92
CA GLY A 51 7.00 17.15 1.02
C GLY A 51 5.58 16.81 0.54
N ASN A 52 5.13 15.56 0.73
CA ASN A 52 3.75 15.17 0.47
C ASN A 52 2.83 15.67 1.59
N THR A 53 1.60 16.10 1.26
CA THR A 53 0.59 16.52 2.25
C THR A 53 -0.74 15.78 2.10
N GLY A 54 -0.83 14.82 1.17
CA GLY A 54 -2.06 14.09 0.87
C GLY A 54 -2.30 12.87 1.76
N PHE A 55 -1.30 12.43 2.52
CA PHE A 55 -1.43 11.29 3.42
C PHE A 55 -2.52 11.49 4.51
N ILE A 56 -2.98 10.37 5.09
CA ILE A 56 -4.03 10.38 6.10
C ILE A 56 -3.58 11.12 7.35
N ARG A 57 -4.37 12.09 7.79
CA ARG A 57 -4.03 12.91 8.96
C ARG A 57 -3.89 12.04 10.23
N PRO A 58 -2.79 12.20 11.02
CA PRO A 58 -2.53 11.37 12.20
C PRO A 58 -3.63 11.37 13.26
N ILE A 59 -4.44 12.44 13.34
CA ILE A 59 -5.57 12.53 14.29
C ILE A 59 -6.63 11.44 14.08
N TYR A 60 -6.84 10.99 12.84
CA TYR A 60 -7.76 9.90 12.54
C TYR A 60 -7.18 8.57 13.03
N ILE A 61 -5.88 8.38 12.85
CA ILE A 61 -5.18 7.17 13.28
C ILE A 61 -5.13 7.09 14.81
N ARG A 62 -4.91 8.21 15.53
CA ARG A 62 -5.03 8.24 17.00
C ARG A 62 -6.38 7.70 17.45
N LYS A 63 -7.46 8.12 16.81
CA LYS A 63 -8.80 7.65 17.17
C LYS A 63 -8.95 6.15 16.93
N LEU A 64 -8.46 5.63 15.80
CA LEU A 64 -8.45 4.19 15.54
C LEU A 64 -7.64 3.41 16.59
N VAL A 65 -6.44 3.89 16.95
CA VAL A 65 -5.61 3.32 18.02
C VAL A 65 -6.36 3.25 19.34
N GLN A 66 -7.08 4.31 19.71
CA GLN A 66 -7.88 4.35 20.93
C GLN A 66 -9.03 3.32 20.91
N GLU A 67 -9.73 3.16 19.78
CA GLU A 67 -10.78 2.14 19.67
C GLU A 67 -10.22 0.71 19.73
N ILE A 68 -9.04 0.46 19.15
CA ILE A 68 -8.36 -0.84 19.26
C ILE A 68 -7.94 -1.10 20.71
N LYS A 69 -7.33 -0.12 21.40
CA LYS A 69 -6.93 -0.29 22.81
C LYS A 69 -8.09 -0.62 23.74
N LYS A 70 -9.31 -0.15 23.45
CA LYS A 70 -10.51 -0.48 24.24
C LYS A 70 -10.89 -1.96 24.19
N THR A 71 -10.46 -2.71 23.16
CA THR A 71 -10.65 -4.17 23.11
C THR A 71 -9.61 -4.93 23.96
N GLY A 72 -8.64 -4.22 24.55
CA GLY A 72 -7.50 -4.80 25.25
C GLY A 72 -6.35 -5.21 24.33
N ALA A 73 -6.49 -5.03 23.03
CA ALA A 73 -5.45 -5.31 22.05
C ALA A 73 -4.32 -4.26 22.08
N LYS A 74 -3.20 -4.58 21.45
CA LYS A 74 -1.96 -3.79 21.44
C LYS A 74 -1.63 -3.32 20.02
N PRO A 75 -2.10 -2.13 19.61
CA PRO A 75 -1.89 -1.64 18.25
C PRO A 75 -0.47 -1.11 18.03
N PHE A 76 0.05 -1.27 16.82
CA PHE A 76 1.25 -0.60 16.31
C PHE A 76 1.03 -0.12 14.88
N LEU A 77 1.71 0.95 14.49
CA LEU A 77 1.68 1.47 13.12
C LEU A 77 2.74 0.76 12.28
N THR A 78 2.41 0.40 11.05
CA THR A 78 3.35 -0.30 10.18
C THR A 78 3.26 0.14 8.73
N ASP A 79 4.41 0.07 8.05
CA ASP A 79 4.62 0.20 6.61
C ASP A 79 5.93 -0.55 6.27
N ALA A 80 6.20 -0.86 5.00
CA ALA A 80 7.47 -1.42 4.57
C ALA A 80 8.29 -0.41 3.77
N ASN A 81 9.61 -0.52 3.81
CA ASN A 81 10.52 0.40 3.14
C ASN A 81 10.29 0.47 1.63
N THR A 82 10.49 1.65 1.05
CA THR A 82 10.27 1.90 -0.38
C THR A 82 11.39 1.30 -1.24
N LEU A 83 11.04 0.93 -2.48
CA LEU A 83 12.01 0.45 -3.45
C LEU A 83 12.93 1.59 -3.93
N TYR A 84 12.31 2.72 -4.28
CA TYR A 84 12.95 3.92 -4.81
C TYR A 84 13.70 4.71 -3.73
N VAL A 85 14.63 5.54 -4.20
CA VAL A 85 15.39 6.47 -3.37
C VAL A 85 14.43 7.55 -2.86
N GLY A 86 14.45 7.76 -1.56
CA GLY A 86 13.59 8.69 -0.83
C GLY A 86 13.81 8.52 0.67
N THR A 87 13.09 9.26 1.48
CA THR A 87 13.26 9.26 2.94
C THR A 87 12.65 8.03 3.60
N ARG A 88 12.11 7.08 2.83
CA ARG A 88 11.50 5.85 3.32
C ARG A 88 12.18 4.57 2.83
N ALA A 89 13.40 4.69 2.30
CA ALA A 89 14.15 3.56 1.76
C ALA A 89 14.77 2.63 2.82
N ASN A 90 14.83 3.05 4.08
CA ASN A 90 15.30 2.27 5.23
C ASN A 90 14.58 2.74 6.52
N SER A 91 14.57 1.92 7.56
CA SER A 91 13.74 2.18 8.74
C SER A 91 14.12 3.44 9.52
N VAL A 92 15.40 3.83 9.56
CA VAL A 92 15.83 5.01 10.32
C VAL A 92 15.24 6.29 9.71
N ASP A 93 15.41 6.45 8.40
CA ASP A 93 14.86 7.59 7.69
C ASP A 93 13.34 7.51 7.64
N HIS A 94 12.78 6.30 7.41
CA HIS A 94 11.35 6.10 7.29
C HIS A 94 10.59 6.47 8.58
N ILE A 95 11.11 6.05 9.73
CA ILE A 95 10.57 6.45 11.04
C ILE A 95 10.71 7.95 11.20
N THR A 96 11.86 8.55 10.86
CA THR A 96 12.07 10.00 10.95
C THR A 96 11.03 10.77 10.12
N THR A 97 10.74 10.34 8.90
CA THR A 97 9.70 10.92 8.04
C THR A 97 8.32 10.77 8.65
N ALA A 98 7.99 9.58 9.18
CA ALA A 98 6.73 9.36 9.86
C ALA A 98 6.57 10.29 11.08
N LEU A 99 7.63 10.49 11.88
CA LEU A 99 7.63 11.42 13.00
C LEU A 99 7.39 12.87 12.54
N ARG A 100 8.08 13.33 11.50
CA ARG A 100 7.90 14.68 10.92
C ARG A 100 6.49 14.90 10.37
N ASN A 101 5.88 13.86 9.80
CA ASN A 101 4.51 13.87 9.31
C ASN A 101 3.46 13.69 10.43
N GLY A 102 3.89 13.64 11.70
CA GLY A 102 3.03 13.67 12.86
C GLY A 102 2.58 12.30 13.36
N PHE A 103 3.19 11.20 12.91
CA PHE A 103 2.89 9.84 13.39
C PHE A 103 3.65 9.43 14.66
N SER A 104 4.20 10.40 15.40
CA SER A 104 4.90 10.14 16.65
C SER A 104 4.02 9.46 17.69
N TYR A 105 4.63 8.75 18.65
CA TYR A 105 3.90 8.14 19.76
C TYR A 105 3.08 9.17 20.55
N ALA A 106 3.63 10.36 20.78
CA ALA A 106 2.90 11.45 21.47
C ALA A 106 1.66 11.91 20.69
N THR A 107 1.65 11.73 19.38
CA THR A 107 0.53 12.12 18.51
C THR A 107 -0.43 10.99 18.22
N VAL A 108 0.00 9.74 18.12
CA VAL A 108 -0.87 8.63 17.67
C VAL A 108 -1.10 7.58 18.76
N GLU A 109 -0.30 7.61 19.81
CA GLU A 109 -0.37 6.70 20.97
C GLU A 109 -0.08 5.23 20.62
N ALA A 110 0.58 4.97 19.49
CA ALA A 110 1.04 3.64 19.07
C ALA A 110 2.48 3.70 18.56
N PRO A 111 3.32 2.68 18.82
CA PRO A 111 4.68 2.63 18.29
C PRO A 111 4.67 2.39 16.77
N ILE A 112 5.76 2.77 16.11
CA ILE A 112 6.00 2.47 14.68
C ILE A 112 6.91 1.26 14.58
N ILE A 113 6.51 0.26 13.80
CA ILE A 113 7.31 -0.93 13.48
C ILE A 113 7.34 -1.09 11.96
N ILE A 114 8.52 -0.95 11.36
CA ILE A 114 8.70 -1.09 9.91
C ILE A 114 8.73 -2.57 9.55
N ALA A 115 7.78 -2.99 8.72
CA ALA A 115 7.45 -4.40 8.50
C ALA A 115 8.62 -5.23 7.93
N ASP A 116 9.49 -4.61 7.13
CA ASP A 116 10.59 -5.29 6.44
C ASP A 116 11.98 -5.04 7.08
N GLY A 117 11.99 -4.56 8.32
CA GLY A 117 13.20 -4.36 9.12
C GLY A 117 14.13 -3.27 8.58
N LEU A 118 15.30 -3.13 9.21
CA LEU A 118 16.20 -1.98 9.05
C LEU A 118 16.48 -1.57 7.59
N THR A 119 16.72 -2.56 6.73
CA THR A 119 17.12 -2.33 5.32
C THR A 119 16.18 -2.96 4.30
N GLY A 120 14.98 -3.39 4.71
CA GLY A 120 14.01 -4.03 3.82
C GLY A 120 14.27 -5.50 3.49
N LYS A 121 14.96 -6.20 4.39
CA LYS A 121 15.42 -7.60 4.23
C LYS A 121 14.85 -8.55 5.28
N SER A 122 14.07 -8.04 6.24
CA SER A 122 13.30 -8.88 7.15
C SER A 122 12.02 -9.26 6.43
N TYR A 123 11.92 -10.47 5.87
CA TYR A 123 10.72 -10.91 5.19
C TYR A 123 10.45 -12.38 5.43
N ILE A 124 9.18 -12.76 5.32
CA ILE A 124 8.73 -14.13 5.22
C ILE A 124 8.38 -14.38 3.76
N GLU A 125 8.87 -15.49 3.23
CA GLU A 125 8.45 -15.98 1.92
C GLU A 125 7.19 -16.83 2.12
N VAL A 126 6.08 -16.32 1.59
CA VAL A 126 4.76 -16.92 1.77
C VAL A 126 4.37 -17.64 0.47
N PRO A 127 4.18 -18.97 0.48
CA PRO A 127 3.68 -19.71 -0.67
C PRO A 127 2.26 -19.25 -1.04
N ILE A 128 1.99 -19.02 -2.31
CA ILE A 128 0.67 -18.64 -2.82
C ILE A 128 0.34 -19.45 -4.07
N LYS A 129 -0.93 -19.38 -4.49
CA LYS A 129 -1.36 -19.90 -5.81
C LYS A 129 -1.69 -18.71 -6.71
N GLY A 130 -0.64 -18.01 -7.14
CA GLY A 130 -0.72 -16.89 -8.07
C GLY A 130 -0.59 -17.32 -9.52
N LYS A 131 -0.78 -16.36 -10.44
CA LYS A 131 -0.46 -16.52 -11.86
C LYS A 131 1.02 -16.23 -12.15
N HIS A 132 1.62 -15.30 -11.40
CA HIS A 132 3.00 -14.82 -11.61
C HIS A 132 3.99 -15.38 -10.59
N PHE A 133 3.53 -15.70 -9.39
CA PHE A 133 4.38 -16.20 -8.31
C PHE A 133 3.81 -17.46 -7.64
N ASP A 134 4.71 -18.39 -7.34
CA ASP A 134 4.46 -19.52 -6.42
C ASP A 134 4.68 -19.10 -4.96
N SER A 135 5.41 -18.00 -4.72
CA SER A 135 5.66 -17.43 -3.40
C SER A 135 5.91 -15.92 -3.47
N VAL A 136 5.56 -15.19 -2.41
CA VAL A 136 5.75 -13.73 -2.31
C VAL A 136 6.50 -13.35 -1.04
N LYS A 137 7.32 -12.30 -1.11
CA LYS A 137 8.17 -11.85 0.00
C LYS A 137 7.53 -10.71 0.80
N ILE A 138 6.86 -11.03 1.90
CA ILE A 138 6.15 -10.08 2.76
C ILE A 138 7.02 -9.67 3.95
N GLY A 139 7.02 -8.38 4.32
CA GLY A 139 7.73 -7.91 5.51
C GLY A 139 7.37 -8.73 6.74
N ALA A 140 8.36 -9.23 7.47
CA ALA A 140 8.14 -10.26 8.49
C ALA A 140 7.22 -9.80 9.62
N GLU A 141 7.36 -8.56 10.09
CA GLU A 141 6.68 -8.12 11.32
C GLU A 141 5.15 -8.08 11.18
N VAL A 142 4.61 -7.87 9.97
CA VAL A 142 3.15 -7.88 9.76
C VAL A 142 2.58 -9.30 9.75
N MET A 143 3.40 -10.30 9.43
CA MET A 143 3.01 -11.71 9.45
C MET A 143 3.01 -12.28 10.87
N TYR A 144 3.75 -11.65 11.80
CA TYR A 144 3.71 -11.98 13.22
C TYR A 144 2.58 -11.25 13.99
N ALA A 145 1.84 -10.35 13.37
CA ALA A 145 0.68 -9.71 13.99
C ALA A 145 -0.53 -10.67 14.04
N ASP A 146 -1.33 -10.61 15.09
CA ASP A 146 -2.53 -11.44 15.24
C ASP A 146 -3.69 -10.93 14.37
N ALA A 147 -3.77 -9.62 14.15
CA ALA A 147 -4.77 -8.97 13.32
C ALA A 147 -4.19 -7.75 12.60
N MET A 148 -4.88 -7.29 11.54
CA MET A 148 -4.49 -6.09 10.80
C MET A 148 -5.69 -5.21 10.46
N ILE A 149 -5.53 -3.90 10.58
CA ILE A 149 -6.44 -2.92 9.99
C ILE A 149 -5.65 -2.11 8.95
N ALA A 150 -5.95 -2.31 7.68
CA ALA A 150 -5.36 -1.58 6.58
C ALA A 150 -6.09 -0.26 6.36
N VAL A 151 -5.37 0.84 6.39
CA VAL A 151 -5.89 2.20 6.28
C VAL A 151 -5.29 2.86 5.03
N SER A 152 -6.12 3.07 4.02
CA SER A 152 -5.70 3.57 2.71
C SER A 152 -6.24 4.96 2.45
N HIS A 153 -5.39 5.83 1.90
CA HIS A 153 -5.83 7.04 1.22
C HIS A 153 -6.11 6.67 -0.23
N VAL A 154 -7.35 6.87 -0.69
CA VAL A 154 -7.76 6.53 -2.05
C VAL A 154 -7.46 7.69 -2.98
N LYS A 155 -6.57 7.47 -3.94
CA LYS A 155 -6.10 8.49 -4.87
C LYS A 155 -5.58 7.89 -6.18
N GLY A 156 -5.17 8.71 -7.14
CA GLY A 156 -4.69 8.27 -8.46
C GLY A 156 -3.30 7.62 -8.46
N HIS A 157 -2.97 6.86 -9.50
CA HIS A 157 -1.64 6.29 -9.67
C HIS A 157 -1.34 6.01 -11.14
N THR A 158 -0.14 6.38 -11.60
CA THR A 158 0.27 6.29 -13.00
C THR A 158 0.26 4.87 -13.58
N VAL A 159 0.52 3.84 -12.76
CA VAL A 159 0.65 2.44 -13.22
C VAL A 159 -0.56 1.58 -12.88
N THR A 160 -1.32 1.93 -11.84
CA THR A 160 -2.44 1.10 -11.35
C THR A 160 -3.79 1.80 -11.46
N GLY A 161 -3.82 3.02 -12.01
CA GLY A 161 -4.99 3.88 -12.14
C GLY A 161 -5.31 4.58 -10.82
N PHE A 162 -5.39 3.79 -9.75
CA PHE A 162 -5.63 4.26 -8.38
C PHE A 162 -4.74 3.53 -7.37
N GLY A 163 -4.67 4.07 -6.16
CA GLY A 163 -4.19 3.38 -4.97
C GLY A 163 -5.33 3.25 -3.96
N GLY A 164 -5.54 2.04 -3.46
CA GLY A 164 -6.50 1.70 -2.41
C GLY A 164 -5.95 0.59 -1.51
N ALA A 165 -6.83 -0.25 -0.98
CA ALA A 165 -6.51 -1.37 -0.09
C ALA A 165 -5.43 -2.30 -0.68
N PHE A 166 -5.56 -2.73 -1.93
CA PHE A 166 -4.59 -3.65 -2.54
C PHE A 166 -3.19 -3.06 -2.66
N LYS A 167 -3.08 -1.79 -3.03
CA LYS A 167 -1.77 -1.12 -3.12
C LYS A 167 -1.19 -0.88 -1.71
N ASN A 168 -2.04 -0.57 -0.74
CA ASN A 168 -1.65 -0.35 0.65
C ASN A 168 -1.12 -1.64 1.30
N VAL A 169 -1.78 -2.77 1.05
CA VAL A 169 -1.43 -4.09 1.60
C VAL A 169 -0.36 -4.76 0.74
N GLY A 170 -0.63 -5.14 -0.51
CA GLY A 170 0.30 -5.91 -1.33
C GLY A 170 1.62 -5.18 -1.58
N MET A 171 1.58 -4.00 -2.22
CA MET A 171 2.81 -3.23 -2.48
C MET A 171 3.39 -2.66 -1.17
N GLY A 172 2.53 -2.14 -0.28
CA GLY A 172 2.99 -1.49 0.95
C GLY A 172 3.60 -2.43 1.98
N LEU A 173 3.32 -3.74 1.95
CA LEU A 173 3.93 -4.74 2.85
C LEU A 173 4.92 -5.67 2.17
N GLY A 174 5.01 -5.68 0.84
CA GLY A 174 6.08 -6.39 0.15
C GLY A 174 7.45 -5.87 0.59
N SER A 175 8.41 -6.76 0.81
CA SER A 175 9.82 -6.39 1.05
C SER A 175 10.38 -5.52 -0.08
N ARG A 176 11.53 -4.86 0.12
CA ARG A 176 12.17 -4.09 -0.97
C ARG A 176 12.43 -4.94 -2.22
N SER A 177 12.91 -6.18 -2.03
CA SER A 177 13.03 -7.16 -3.12
C SER A 177 11.69 -7.53 -3.74
N GLY A 178 10.64 -7.70 -2.93
CA GLY A 178 9.31 -8.03 -3.44
C GLY A 178 8.70 -6.90 -4.26
N LYS A 179 8.91 -5.65 -3.85
CA LYS A 179 8.57 -4.47 -4.65
C LYS A 179 9.31 -4.45 -5.99
N GLN A 180 10.58 -4.89 -6.04
CA GLN A 180 11.31 -5.04 -7.30
C GLN A 180 10.67 -6.10 -8.20
N MET A 181 10.26 -7.25 -7.63
CA MET A 181 9.58 -8.32 -8.38
C MET A 181 8.22 -7.88 -8.96
N MET A 182 7.51 -7.00 -8.24
CA MET A 182 6.28 -6.38 -8.74
C MET A 182 6.50 -5.45 -9.94
N HIS A 183 7.68 -4.84 -10.07
CA HIS A 183 7.99 -3.81 -11.08
C HIS A 183 8.80 -4.29 -12.28
N SER A 184 9.41 -5.47 -12.23
CA SER A 184 10.28 -5.98 -13.28
C SER A 184 10.14 -7.48 -13.47
N ASP A 185 9.92 -7.87 -14.72
CA ASP A 185 10.09 -9.25 -15.21
C ASP A 185 11.50 -9.50 -15.76
N LEU A 186 12.29 -8.43 -15.91
CA LEU A 186 13.61 -8.50 -16.52
C LEU A 186 14.70 -8.73 -15.47
N LEU A 187 15.65 -9.60 -15.83
CA LEU A 187 16.84 -9.84 -15.02
C LEU A 187 17.71 -8.58 -14.99
N PRO A 188 18.27 -8.22 -13.82
CA PRO A 188 19.09 -7.03 -13.67
C PRO A 188 20.42 -7.16 -14.46
N ASN A 189 21.00 -6.00 -14.78
CA ASN A 189 22.33 -5.88 -15.38
C ASN A 189 23.18 -4.87 -14.58
N ILE A 190 24.50 -5.05 -14.61
CA ILE A 190 25.46 -4.14 -14.00
C ILE A 190 25.96 -3.14 -15.05
N LYS A 191 25.83 -1.86 -14.73
CA LYS A 191 26.45 -0.75 -15.44
C LYS A 191 27.88 -0.60 -14.98
N GLU A 192 28.83 -1.04 -15.79
CA GLU A 192 30.24 -1.10 -15.43
C GLU A 192 30.80 0.28 -15.03
N GLU A 193 30.35 1.34 -15.72
CA GLU A 193 30.79 2.71 -15.48
C GLU A 193 30.43 3.25 -14.09
N LYS A 194 29.42 2.67 -13.42
CA LYS A 194 29.00 3.01 -12.06
C LYS A 194 29.49 2.03 -11.01
N CYS A 195 29.87 0.81 -11.39
CA CYS A 195 30.20 -0.24 -10.45
C CYS A 195 31.54 0.03 -9.76
N LYS A 196 31.53 0.14 -8.43
CA LYS A 196 32.75 0.28 -7.61
C LYS A 196 33.35 -1.05 -7.16
N LYS A 197 32.87 -2.18 -7.69
CA LYS A 197 33.30 -3.55 -7.34
C LYS A 197 33.33 -3.82 -5.82
N CYS A 198 32.44 -3.16 -5.06
CA CYS A 198 32.42 -3.21 -3.59
C CYS A 198 31.92 -4.55 -3.01
N GLN A 199 31.54 -5.50 -3.85
CA GLN A 199 31.07 -6.85 -3.48
C GLN A 199 29.87 -6.87 -2.53
N ARG A 200 29.10 -5.78 -2.44
CA ARG A 200 27.89 -5.79 -1.61
C ARG A 200 26.83 -6.69 -2.22
N CYS A 201 26.61 -6.61 -3.54
CA CYS A 201 25.58 -7.37 -4.22
C CYS A 201 25.81 -8.88 -4.20
N THR A 202 27.07 -9.35 -4.26
CA THR A 202 27.40 -10.78 -4.18
C THR A 202 26.95 -11.38 -2.85
N LYS A 203 27.19 -10.69 -1.73
CA LYS A 203 26.77 -11.12 -0.38
C LYS A 203 25.26 -11.33 -0.21
N TRP A 204 24.46 -10.71 -1.08
CA TRP A 204 23.00 -10.73 -1.01
C TRP A 204 22.36 -11.50 -2.17
N CYS A 205 23.15 -12.12 -3.04
CA CYS A 205 22.60 -12.90 -4.14
C CYS A 205 22.32 -14.33 -3.66
N PRO A 206 21.05 -14.74 -3.47
CA PRO A 206 20.73 -16.08 -2.98
C PRO A 206 21.05 -17.20 -3.99
N ALA A 207 21.28 -16.84 -5.25
CA ALA A 207 21.57 -17.78 -6.32
C ALA A 207 23.05 -17.79 -6.74
N ASP A 208 23.91 -17.06 -6.03
CA ASP A 208 25.33 -16.88 -6.35
C ASP A 208 25.57 -16.52 -7.83
N ALA A 209 24.68 -15.67 -8.37
CA ALA A 209 24.65 -15.31 -9.77
C ALA A 209 25.58 -14.14 -10.12
N ILE A 210 26.23 -13.50 -9.15
CA ILE A 210 27.03 -12.28 -9.38
C ILE A 210 28.50 -12.62 -9.36
N ILE A 211 29.19 -12.33 -10.46
CA ILE A 211 30.62 -12.58 -10.63
C ILE A 211 31.33 -11.24 -10.72
N ILE A 212 32.26 -10.98 -9.80
CA ILE A 212 33.09 -9.77 -9.79
C ILE A 212 34.55 -10.20 -9.98
N THR A 213 35.18 -9.74 -11.06
CA THR A 213 36.60 -9.91 -11.35
C THR A 213 37.30 -8.54 -11.44
N ASP A 214 38.63 -8.56 -11.49
CA ASP A 214 39.45 -7.36 -11.67
C ASP A 214 39.12 -6.61 -12.96
N GLU A 215 38.60 -7.31 -13.97
CA GLU A 215 38.20 -6.76 -15.25
C GLU A 215 36.72 -6.35 -15.25
N LYS A 216 35.79 -7.24 -14.89
CA LYS A 216 34.34 -7.02 -15.09
C LYS A 216 33.48 -7.39 -13.89
N SER A 217 32.26 -6.84 -13.83
CA SER A 217 31.24 -7.24 -12.87
C SER A 217 29.98 -7.64 -13.64
N ILE A 218 29.62 -8.92 -13.61
CA ILE A 218 28.53 -9.46 -14.42
C ILE A 218 27.52 -10.23 -13.57
N ILE A 219 26.29 -10.31 -14.06
CA ILE A 219 25.25 -11.18 -13.50
C ILE A 219 25.08 -12.36 -14.46
N ASN A 220 25.32 -13.58 -13.99
CA ASN A 220 25.00 -14.80 -14.71
C ASN A 220 23.47 -14.97 -14.73
N HIS A 221 22.87 -14.72 -15.89
CA HIS A 221 21.42 -14.78 -16.08
C HIS A 221 20.85 -16.20 -16.03
N GLU A 222 21.65 -17.24 -16.27
CA GLU A 222 21.21 -18.64 -16.12
C GLU A 222 21.00 -19.02 -14.65
N LYS A 223 21.75 -18.39 -13.74
CA LYS A 223 21.58 -18.57 -12.29
C LYS A 223 20.62 -17.55 -11.67
N CYS A 224 20.43 -16.40 -12.32
CA CYS A 224 19.69 -15.30 -11.74
C CYS A 224 18.19 -15.61 -11.66
N ILE A 225 17.67 -15.72 -10.43
CA ILE A 225 16.23 -15.93 -10.19
C ILE A 225 15.40 -14.63 -10.18
N GLY A 226 15.96 -13.50 -10.63
CA GLY A 226 15.21 -12.23 -10.70
C GLY A 226 14.79 -11.61 -9.37
N CYS A 227 15.30 -12.09 -8.22
CA CYS A 227 14.84 -11.69 -6.88
C CYS A 227 15.05 -10.21 -6.49
N GLY A 228 15.84 -9.45 -7.26
CA GLY A 228 16.00 -8.00 -7.06
C GLY A 228 16.89 -7.55 -5.88
N GLU A 229 17.43 -8.45 -5.06
CA GLU A 229 18.28 -8.09 -3.91
C GLU A 229 19.48 -7.22 -4.28
N CYS A 230 20.10 -7.54 -5.42
CA CYS A 230 21.25 -6.81 -5.92
C CYS A 230 20.90 -5.38 -6.35
N VAL A 231 19.69 -5.16 -6.88
CA VAL A 231 19.16 -3.85 -7.26
C VAL A 231 19.02 -2.98 -6.02
N VAL A 232 18.37 -3.52 -4.97
CA VAL A 232 18.03 -2.72 -3.77
C VAL A 232 19.23 -2.48 -2.85
N THR A 233 20.29 -3.29 -2.96
CA THR A 233 21.51 -3.12 -2.16
C THR A 233 22.58 -2.26 -2.83
N CYS A 234 22.51 -2.03 -4.14
CA CYS A 234 23.50 -1.22 -4.87
C CYS A 234 23.35 0.27 -4.56
N ARG A 235 24.22 0.81 -3.70
CA ARG A 235 24.21 2.25 -3.34
C ARG A 235 24.67 3.15 -4.48
N ASP A 236 25.55 2.65 -5.34
CA ASP A 236 26.09 3.37 -6.50
C ASP A 236 25.14 3.35 -7.71
N GLN A 237 23.98 2.67 -7.59
CA GLN A 237 23.00 2.49 -8.68
C GLN A 237 23.59 1.90 -9.96
N ALA A 238 24.67 1.12 -9.83
CA ALA A 238 25.24 0.34 -10.92
C ALA A 238 24.28 -0.78 -11.37
N ILE A 239 23.42 -1.25 -10.46
CA ILE A 239 22.32 -2.15 -10.77
C ILE A 239 21.04 -1.34 -10.56
N SER A 240 20.37 -0.96 -11.66
CA SER A 240 19.20 -0.08 -11.60
C SER A 240 17.89 -0.85 -11.71
N ILE A 241 16.84 -0.31 -11.08
CA ILE A 241 15.46 -0.77 -11.23
C ILE A 241 15.07 -0.69 -12.70
N ASN A 242 14.53 -1.78 -13.22
CA ASN A 242 13.89 -1.79 -14.52
C ASN A 242 12.39 -1.57 -14.33
N TRP A 243 11.84 -0.57 -15.01
CA TRP A 243 10.43 -0.18 -14.91
C TRP A 243 9.58 -0.72 -16.09
N LYS A 244 10.15 -1.60 -16.93
CA LYS A 244 9.50 -2.13 -18.14
C LYS A 244 8.59 -3.33 -17.84
N SER A 245 7.57 -3.13 -17.00
CA SER A 245 6.46 -4.09 -16.87
C SER A 245 5.15 -3.40 -17.27
N GLU A 246 4.30 -4.14 -17.98
CA GLU A 246 2.98 -3.64 -18.36
C GLU A 246 2.12 -3.40 -17.11
N SER A 247 1.34 -2.31 -17.09
CA SER A 247 0.46 -1.93 -15.97
C SER A 247 -0.41 -3.10 -15.50
N LYS A 248 -0.93 -3.90 -16.44
CA LYS A 248 -1.72 -5.11 -16.17
C LYS A 248 -0.98 -6.13 -15.31
N ILE A 249 0.27 -6.44 -15.67
CA ILE A 249 1.12 -7.40 -14.98
C ILE A 249 1.45 -6.88 -13.57
N VAL A 250 1.79 -5.60 -13.46
CA VAL A 250 2.08 -4.98 -12.14
C VAL A 250 0.86 -5.06 -11.22
N MET A 251 -0.34 -4.81 -11.74
CA MET A 251 -1.59 -4.95 -10.98
C MET A 251 -1.82 -6.39 -10.51
N GLU A 252 -1.67 -7.38 -11.40
CA GLU A 252 -1.81 -8.81 -11.05
C GLU A 252 -0.81 -9.21 -9.94
N LYS A 253 0.44 -8.79 -10.06
CA LYS A 253 1.48 -9.04 -9.05
C LYS A 253 1.19 -8.38 -7.70
N ILE A 254 0.64 -7.16 -7.67
CA ILE A 254 0.23 -6.50 -6.41
C ILE A 254 -0.89 -7.28 -5.72
N VAL A 255 -1.86 -7.80 -6.49
CA VAL A 255 -2.94 -8.63 -5.96
C VAL A 255 -2.36 -9.92 -5.36
N GLU A 256 -1.42 -10.58 -6.03
CA GLU A 256 -0.75 -11.77 -5.50
C GLU A 256 0.04 -11.50 -4.21
N TYR A 257 0.71 -10.36 -4.11
CA TYR A 257 1.33 -9.92 -2.86
C TYR A 257 0.29 -9.67 -1.76
N THR A 258 -0.88 -9.15 -2.11
CA THR A 258 -1.99 -9.00 -1.16
C THR A 258 -2.51 -10.36 -0.71
N LEU A 259 -2.65 -11.33 -1.63
CA LEU A 259 -3.03 -12.72 -1.32
C LEU A 259 -2.09 -13.33 -0.28
N GLY A 260 -0.78 -13.16 -0.42
CA GLY A 260 0.21 -13.65 0.55
C GLY A 260 0.08 -13.03 1.95
N VAL A 261 -0.48 -11.83 2.07
CA VAL A 261 -0.74 -11.21 3.38
C VAL A 261 -2.04 -11.73 4.01
N VAL A 262 -3.08 -11.91 3.21
CA VAL A 262 -4.46 -12.11 3.70
C VAL A 262 -4.87 -13.56 3.82
N GLN A 263 -4.28 -14.47 3.04
CA GLN A 263 -4.71 -15.87 3.01
C GLN A 263 -4.59 -16.53 4.39
N GLY A 264 -5.67 -17.18 4.82
CA GLY A 264 -5.75 -17.80 6.15
C GLY A 264 -5.87 -16.81 7.32
N ARG A 265 -6.04 -15.51 7.05
CA ARG A 265 -6.18 -14.43 8.04
C ARG A 265 -7.39 -13.53 7.74
N GLU A 266 -8.28 -13.95 6.85
CA GLU A 266 -9.38 -13.14 6.31
C GLU A 266 -10.29 -12.58 7.42
N GLU A 267 -10.59 -13.39 8.43
CA GLU A 267 -11.43 -13.01 9.57
C GLU A 267 -10.76 -12.04 10.56
N LYS A 268 -9.44 -11.86 10.44
CA LYS A 268 -8.59 -11.02 11.30
C LYS A 268 -8.10 -9.75 10.61
N ILE A 269 -8.65 -9.43 9.43
CA ILE A 269 -8.25 -8.24 8.66
C ILE A 269 -9.46 -7.34 8.38
N GLY A 270 -9.29 -6.05 8.67
CA GLY A 270 -10.24 -5.00 8.34
C GLY A 270 -9.62 -3.95 7.42
N TYR A 271 -10.43 -3.28 6.62
CA TYR A 271 -10.01 -2.27 5.65
C TYR A 271 -10.77 -0.97 5.87
N ILE A 272 -10.05 0.15 5.85
CA ILE A 272 -10.59 1.50 5.96
C ILE A 272 -10.03 2.32 4.80
N ASN A 273 -10.92 2.87 3.96
CA ASN A 273 -10.53 3.74 2.86
C ASN A 273 -10.98 5.17 3.15
N PHE A 274 -10.04 6.11 3.14
CA PHE A 274 -10.28 7.54 3.17
C PHE A 274 -10.40 8.04 1.74
N VAL A 275 -11.59 8.50 1.36
CA VAL A 275 -11.89 9.04 0.04
C VAL A 275 -12.04 10.54 0.16
N MET A 276 -10.90 11.19 0.34
CA MET A 276 -10.74 12.63 0.50
C MET A 276 -9.37 13.02 -0.02
N ASN A 277 -9.22 14.26 -0.48
CA ASN A 277 -8.00 14.75 -1.09
C ASN A 277 -7.51 13.82 -2.22
N VAL A 278 -8.43 13.35 -3.08
CA VAL A 278 -8.16 12.39 -4.15
C VAL A 278 -7.24 13.02 -5.20
N THR A 279 -5.93 12.94 -4.98
CA THR A 279 -4.90 13.53 -5.85
C THR A 279 -4.67 12.67 -7.10
N PRO A 280 -4.15 13.23 -8.21
CA PRO A 280 -3.79 12.44 -9.40
C PRO A 280 -2.64 11.46 -9.15
N ASP A 281 -1.73 11.79 -8.22
CA ASP A 281 -0.45 11.12 -8.04
C ASP A 281 -0.28 10.35 -6.72
N CYS A 282 0.77 9.52 -6.71
CA CYS A 282 1.56 9.03 -5.56
C CYS A 282 1.50 9.74 -4.19
N ASP A 283 1.04 9.15 -3.09
CA ASP A 283 1.49 9.59 -1.73
C ASP A 283 2.99 9.32 -1.54
N CYS A 284 3.54 8.46 -2.40
CA CYS A 284 4.95 8.15 -2.53
C CYS A 284 5.76 9.27 -3.18
N CYS A 285 5.10 10.20 -3.86
CA CYS A 285 5.75 11.35 -4.47
C CYS A 285 5.98 12.39 -3.37
N GLY A 286 7.14 13.07 -3.40
CA GLY A 286 7.46 14.17 -2.46
C GLY A 286 6.67 15.46 -2.70
N TRP A 287 5.50 15.37 -3.34
CA TRP A 287 4.59 16.47 -3.64
C TRP A 287 3.15 15.97 -3.59
N SER A 288 2.20 16.89 -3.54
CA SER A 288 0.78 16.61 -3.69
C SER A 288 0.16 17.67 -4.59
N ASP A 289 -0.66 17.23 -5.54
CA ASP A 289 -1.39 18.11 -6.44
C ASP A 289 -2.83 18.32 -5.94
N LYS A 290 -3.58 19.20 -6.58
CA LYS A 290 -4.98 19.46 -6.29
C LYS A 290 -5.82 18.19 -6.49
N PRO A 291 -6.82 17.94 -5.62
CA PRO A 291 -7.76 16.85 -5.81
C PRO A 291 -8.51 16.92 -7.15
N ILE A 292 -8.83 15.76 -7.72
CA ILE A 292 -9.58 15.63 -8.98
C ILE A 292 -11.10 15.59 -8.77
N VAL A 293 -11.55 15.32 -7.54
CA VAL A 293 -12.95 15.35 -7.10
C VAL A 293 -13.05 15.94 -5.70
N PRO A 294 -14.22 16.48 -5.28
CA PRO A 294 -14.47 16.90 -3.91
C PRO A 294 -14.31 15.76 -2.90
N ASP A 295 -14.02 16.10 -1.64
CA ASP A 295 -13.90 15.10 -0.59
C ASP A 295 -15.25 14.40 -0.29
N ILE A 296 -15.21 13.08 -0.08
CA ILE A 296 -16.42 12.24 -0.01
C ILE A 296 -16.65 11.72 1.41
N GLY A 297 -15.70 10.98 1.98
CA GLY A 297 -15.87 10.34 3.28
C GLY A 297 -14.92 9.19 3.59
N ILE A 298 -15.34 8.34 4.52
CA ILE A 298 -14.58 7.17 4.97
C ILE A 298 -15.43 5.93 4.75
N LEU A 299 -14.81 4.89 4.23
CA LEU A 299 -15.39 3.56 4.05
C LEU A 299 -14.73 2.57 5.02
N ALA A 300 -15.48 1.55 5.45
CA ALA A 300 -14.97 0.43 6.22
C ALA A 300 -15.60 -0.89 5.75
N SER A 301 -14.79 -1.95 5.65
CA SER A 301 -15.20 -3.28 5.19
C SER A 301 -14.23 -4.35 5.68
N LYS A 302 -14.65 -5.61 5.73
CA LYS A 302 -13.76 -6.78 5.82
C LYS A 302 -13.40 -7.38 4.44
N ASP A 303 -14.04 -6.88 3.38
CA ASP A 303 -13.80 -7.30 2.00
C ASP A 303 -12.97 -6.23 1.26
N PRO A 304 -11.73 -6.55 0.84
CA PRO A 304 -10.82 -5.62 0.16
C PRO A 304 -11.25 -5.28 -1.27
N VAL A 305 -11.94 -6.20 -1.96
CA VAL A 305 -12.44 -5.95 -3.33
C VAL A 305 -13.61 -4.98 -3.28
N ALA A 306 -14.55 -5.22 -2.36
CA ALA A 306 -15.73 -4.40 -2.18
C ALA A 306 -15.41 -2.96 -1.79
N ILE A 307 -14.45 -2.75 -0.86
CA ILE A 307 -14.11 -1.41 -0.38
C ILE A 307 -13.43 -0.56 -1.46
N ASP A 308 -12.53 -1.15 -2.25
CA ASP A 308 -11.89 -0.43 -3.36
C ASP A 308 -12.89 -0.17 -4.49
N GLN A 309 -13.76 -1.15 -4.83
CA GLN A 309 -14.84 -0.92 -5.80
C GLN A 309 -15.76 0.22 -5.37
N ALA A 310 -16.24 0.20 -4.12
CA ALA A 310 -17.09 1.25 -3.57
C ALA A 310 -16.40 2.63 -3.57
N SER A 311 -15.09 2.65 -3.30
CA SER A 311 -14.31 3.90 -3.35
C SER A 311 -14.28 4.49 -4.76
N ILE A 312 -14.02 3.65 -5.78
CA ILE A 312 -13.98 4.09 -7.18
C ILE A 312 -15.37 4.55 -7.64
N ASP A 313 -16.43 3.80 -7.30
CA ASP A 313 -17.78 4.15 -7.70
C ASP A 313 -18.20 5.51 -7.12
N LEU A 314 -17.92 5.76 -5.84
CA LEU A 314 -18.21 7.05 -5.20
C LEU A 314 -17.42 8.20 -5.81
N ILE A 315 -16.16 7.99 -6.17
CA ILE A 315 -15.32 8.97 -6.88
C ILE A 315 -15.91 9.27 -8.26
N ASN A 316 -16.26 8.23 -9.01
CA ASN A 316 -16.79 8.37 -10.36
C ASN A 316 -18.15 9.07 -10.39
N GLN A 317 -18.96 8.94 -9.32
CA GLN A 317 -20.21 9.67 -9.14
C GLN A 317 -20.04 11.18 -8.88
N GLN A 318 -18.83 11.66 -8.55
CA GLN A 318 -18.61 13.09 -8.34
C GLN A 318 -18.47 13.86 -9.67
N GLU A 319 -18.78 15.15 -9.63
CA GLU A 319 -18.30 16.07 -10.66
C GLU A 319 -16.80 16.30 -10.48
N GLY A 320 -16.05 16.20 -11.57
CA GLY A 320 -14.61 16.41 -11.61
C GLY A 320 -14.23 17.88 -11.45
N ILE A 321 -13.12 18.14 -10.75
CA ILE A 321 -12.59 19.49 -10.53
C ILE A 321 -11.85 19.94 -11.79
N LYS A 322 -12.38 20.96 -12.49
CA LYS A 322 -11.85 21.44 -13.79
C LYS A 322 -10.43 22.01 -13.72
N ASP A 323 -10.11 22.70 -12.64
CA ASP A 323 -8.79 23.29 -12.41
C ASP A 323 -7.90 22.28 -11.65
N SER A 324 -7.81 21.05 -12.14
CA SER A 324 -6.96 19.98 -11.57
C SER A 324 -6.26 19.23 -12.71
N ALA A 325 -5.48 18.19 -12.39
CA ALA A 325 -4.85 17.33 -13.40
C ALA A 325 -5.84 16.46 -14.21
N LEU A 326 -7.13 16.45 -13.86
CA LEU A 326 -8.18 15.77 -14.62
C LEU A 326 -8.37 16.45 -15.98
N LYS A 327 -8.21 15.69 -17.08
CA LYS A 327 -8.28 16.24 -18.46
C LYS A 327 -9.60 15.95 -19.16
N THR A 328 -10.21 14.81 -18.86
CA THR A 328 -11.49 14.37 -19.40
C THR A 328 -12.34 13.75 -18.29
N ASN A 329 -13.56 13.29 -18.61
CA ASN A 329 -14.43 12.54 -17.71
C ASN A 329 -14.89 13.36 -16.48
N PHE A 330 -15.22 14.63 -16.66
CA PHE A 330 -15.66 15.52 -15.58
C PHE A 330 -17.07 15.19 -15.06
N GLU A 331 -17.91 14.63 -15.92
CA GLU A 331 -19.31 14.31 -15.63
C GLU A 331 -19.48 13.16 -14.62
N PRO A 332 -20.49 13.20 -13.75
CA PRO A 332 -20.85 12.07 -12.88
C PRO A 332 -21.07 10.77 -13.66
N GLY A 333 -20.54 9.66 -13.13
CA GLY A 333 -20.57 8.33 -13.73
C GLY A 333 -19.34 8.00 -14.58
N ALA A 334 -18.57 8.99 -15.04
CA ALA A 334 -17.37 8.76 -15.83
C ALA A 334 -16.14 8.42 -14.97
N ASP A 335 -15.25 7.57 -15.50
CA ASP A 335 -14.04 7.10 -14.81
C ASP A 335 -13.03 8.24 -14.62
N LYS A 336 -12.92 8.75 -13.40
CA LYS A 336 -12.07 9.89 -13.06
C LYS A 336 -10.59 9.54 -13.15
N PHE A 337 -10.21 8.30 -12.84
CA PHE A 337 -8.81 7.88 -12.89
C PHE A 337 -8.32 7.75 -14.33
N ARG A 338 -9.16 7.24 -15.24
CA ARG A 338 -8.85 7.26 -16.70
C ARG A 338 -8.80 8.66 -17.28
N GLY A 339 -9.56 9.61 -16.71
CA GLY A 339 -9.48 11.02 -17.11
C GLY A 339 -8.13 11.69 -16.78
N VAL A 340 -7.34 11.11 -15.87
CA VAL A 340 -5.98 11.54 -15.54
C VAL A 340 -4.93 10.66 -16.24
N HIS A 341 -5.09 9.34 -16.16
CA HIS A 341 -4.17 8.32 -16.64
C HIS A 341 -4.85 7.42 -17.70
N PRO A 342 -4.98 7.89 -18.96
CA PRO A 342 -5.82 7.23 -19.99
C PRO A 342 -5.33 5.83 -20.37
N ASP A 343 -4.02 5.58 -20.25
CA ASP A 343 -3.39 4.32 -20.64
C ASP A 343 -3.47 3.23 -19.55
N THR A 344 -4.16 3.50 -18.43
CA THR A 344 -4.22 2.58 -17.29
C THR A 344 -5.65 2.21 -16.92
N ASP A 345 -5.92 0.91 -16.82
CA ASP A 345 -7.21 0.37 -16.38
C ASP A 345 -7.13 -0.23 -14.97
N GLY A 346 -7.44 0.59 -13.96
CA GLY A 346 -7.48 0.14 -12.56
C GLY A 346 -8.54 -0.94 -12.29
N GLN A 347 -9.54 -1.11 -13.15
CA GLN A 347 -10.58 -2.14 -12.97
C GLN A 347 -10.02 -3.56 -13.12
N HIS A 348 -8.90 -3.71 -13.84
CA HIS A 348 -8.23 -5.00 -14.01
C HIS A 348 -7.75 -5.57 -12.67
N LEU A 349 -7.23 -4.72 -11.78
CA LEU A 349 -6.80 -5.10 -10.45
C LEU A 349 -7.93 -5.77 -9.66
N LEU A 350 -9.12 -5.13 -9.62
CA LEU A 350 -10.26 -5.64 -8.86
C LEU A 350 -10.85 -6.90 -9.49
N LYS A 351 -10.86 -7.00 -10.83
CA LYS A 351 -11.29 -8.21 -11.53
C LYS A 351 -10.42 -9.40 -11.15
N TYR A 352 -9.09 -9.25 -11.22
CA TYR A 352 -8.18 -10.35 -10.90
C TYR A 352 -8.23 -10.73 -9.42
N ALA A 353 -8.42 -9.76 -8.52
CA ALA A 353 -8.60 -10.05 -7.09
C ALA A 353 -9.89 -10.83 -6.78
N GLU A 354 -10.99 -10.52 -7.47
CA GLU A 354 -12.24 -11.31 -7.37
C GLU A 354 -12.06 -12.72 -7.95
N GLU A 355 -11.33 -12.88 -9.06
CA GLU A 355 -10.99 -14.19 -9.64
C GLU A 355 -10.18 -15.08 -8.68
N LEU A 356 -9.31 -14.48 -7.86
CA LEU A 356 -8.56 -15.17 -6.80
C LEU A 356 -9.38 -15.40 -5.51
N GLY A 357 -10.66 -14.99 -5.48
CA GLY A 357 -11.56 -15.23 -4.34
C GLY A 357 -11.31 -14.34 -3.12
N MET A 358 -10.62 -13.21 -3.28
CA MET A 358 -10.27 -12.32 -2.17
C MET A 358 -11.43 -11.44 -1.68
N GLY A 359 -12.57 -11.47 -2.36
CA GLY A 359 -13.72 -10.63 -2.07
C GLY A 359 -14.66 -10.54 -3.26
N SER A 360 -15.61 -9.62 -3.21
CA SER A 360 -16.54 -9.37 -4.31
C SER A 360 -16.63 -7.92 -4.72
N ARG A 361 -16.76 -7.70 -6.03
CA ARG A 361 -17.08 -6.39 -6.61
C ARG A 361 -18.53 -5.99 -6.38
N LYS A 362 -19.41 -6.94 -5.99
CA LYS A 362 -20.80 -6.67 -5.63
C LYS A 362 -20.91 -6.37 -4.15
N TYR A 363 -21.33 -5.15 -3.82
CA TYR A 363 -21.43 -4.69 -2.44
C TYR A 363 -22.75 -3.97 -2.13
N GLU A 364 -23.08 -3.94 -0.86
CA GLU A 364 -24.14 -3.12 -0.26
C GLU A 364 -23.48 -1.92 0.44
N LEU A 365 -23.83 -0.70 0.03
CA LEU A 365 -23.34 0.51 0.70
C LEU A 365 -24.26 0.88 1.85
N ILE A 366 -23.76 0.81 3.08
CA ILE A 366 -24.53 1.07 4.30
C ILE A 366 -24.05 2.38 4.92
N THR A 367 -24.86 3.43 4.85
CA THR A 367 -24.53 4.73 5.44
C THR A 367 -24.59 4.69 6.97
N VAL A 368 -23.58 5.27 7.60
CA VAL A 368 -23.45 5.44 9.05
C VAL A 368 -23.42 6.93 9.36
N ASP A 369 -24.50 7.43 9.93
CA ASP A 369 -24.63 8.81 10.44
C ASP A 369 -23.91 8.98 11.77
#